data_AF-A0A3L7JTP2-F1
#
_entry.id   AF-A0A3L7JTP2-F1
#
_cell.length_a   1.000
_cell.length_b   1.000
_cell.length_c   1.000
_cell.angle_alpha   90.00
_cell.angle_beta   90.00
_cell.angle_gamma   90.00
#
_symmetry.space_group_name_H-M   'P 1'
#
loop_
_entity.id
_entity.type
_entity.pdbx_description
1 polymer ?
#
loop_
_entity_poly.entity_id
_entity_poly.type
_entity_poly.pdbx_seq_one_letter_code
_entity_poly.pdbx_strand_id
1 'polypeptide(L)'
;MALVNELTKAEEKLIEKMTEGNSNIQLLASDGENSFVCIGNKRIDPIVLLLCHITPNGKVCNGNIGSRKIALSNEQNITNHEVRIIVDRRDSDKKRFYCYSKEAAFVLKDEDEVNEKNLLIAYIENQSFAQLTIFNSTLQGKISEIIVRKEFLLKDLRNNAFTLVTTLFPAIHNLLLEDEDAETCKIKTLKE
;
A
#
# COMPACT_ATOMS: atom_id res chain seq x y z
N MET A 1 -6.78 12.20 -12.82
CA MET A 1 -5.62 11.29 -13.01
C MET A 1 -4.35 12.05 -12.65
N ALA A 2 -4.06 12.23 -11.36
CA ALA A 2 -2.85 12.91 -10.88
C ALA A 2 -1.76 11.91 -10.40
N LEU A 3 -2.17 10.73 -9.90
CA LEU A 3 -1.34 9.68 -9.30
C LEU A 3 -0.31 8.98 -10.20
N VAL A 4 -0.23 9.36 -11.48
CA VAL A 4 0.66 8.75 -12.47
C VAL A 4 1.37 9.84 -13.29
N ASN A 5 1.46 11.04 -12.72
CA ASN A 5 2.25 12.14 -13.28
C ASN A 5 3.70 12.04 -12.77
N GLU A 6 4.62 12.68 -13.48
CA GLU A 6 6.04 12.78 -13.10
C GLU A 6 6.72 11.41 -12.92
N LEU A 7 6.42 10.47 -13.82
CA LEU A 7 7.08 9.18 -13.85
C LEU A 7 8.55 9.33 -14.25
N THR A 8 9.42 8.59 -13.59
CA THR A 8 10.75 8.33 -14.10
C THR A 8 10.67 7.46 -15.36
N LYS A 9 11.69 7.54 -16.23
CA LYS A 9 11.79 6.68 -17.43
C LYS A 9 11.72 5.18 -17.10
N ALA A 10 12.10 4.78 -15.89
CA ALA A 10 12.01 3.39 -15.45
C ALA A 10 10.56 3.00 -15.13
N GLU A 11 9.82 3.86 -14.43
CA GLU A 11 8.40 3.65 -14.13
C GLU A 11 7.56 3.64 -15.41
N GLU A 12 7.80 4.55 -16.36
CA GLU A 12 7.11 4.59 -17.66
C GLU A 12 7.23 3.25 -18.40
N LYS A 13 8.45 2.72 -18.51
CA LYS A 13 8.72 1.42 -19.16
C LYS A 13 8.06 0.25 -18.44
N LEU A 14 7.93 0.31 -17.11
CA LEU A 14 7.25 -0.73 -16.35
C LEU A 14 5.73 -0.66 -16.56
N ILE A 15 5.17 0.54 -16.59
CA ILE A 15 3.75 0.75 -16.86
C ILE A 15 3.40 0.30 -18.28
N GLU A 16 4.21 0.62 -19.28
CA GLU A 16 4.05 0.14 -20.66
C GLU A 16 3.96 -1.40 -20.68
N LYS A 17 4.96 -2.10 -20.12
CA LYS A 17 4.96 -3.58 -20.03
C LYS A 17 3.79 -4.14 -19.25
N MET A 18 3.36 -3.45 -18.19
CA MET A 18 2.19 -3.82 -17.41
C MET A 18 0.92 -3.74 -18.27
N THR A 19 0.76 -2.68 -19.06
CA THR A 19 -0.37 -2.49 -19.98
C THR A 19 -0.36 -3.47 -21.16
N GLU A 20 0.81 -3.93 -21.60
CA GLU A 20 0.99 -5.01 -22.58
C GLU A 20 0.59 -6.41 -22.04
N GLY A 21 0.19 -6.50 -20.76
CA GLY A 21 -0.33 -7.73 -20.16
C GLY A 21 0.64 -8.47 -19.25
N ASN A 22 1.77 -7.85 -18.88
CA ASN A 22 2.70 -8.48 -17.94
C ASN A 22 2.14 -8.48 -16.51
N SER A 23 1.58 -9.62 -16.10
CA SER A 23 0.94 -9.80 -14.79
C SER A 23 1.91 -9.78 -13.59
N ASN A 24 3.21 -9.79 -13.83
CA ASN A 24 4.22 -9.77 -12.77
C ASN A 24 4.58 -8.34 -12.33
N ILE A 25 3.96 -7.32 -12.94
CA ILE A 25 4.11 -5.93 -12.53
C ILE A 25 2.83 -5.49 -11.81
N GLN A 26 2.98 -4.81 -10.68
CA GLN A 26 1.87 -4.25 -9.92
C GLN A 26 2.12 -2.76 -9.66
N LEU A 27 1.10 -1.93 -9.82
CA LEU A 27 1.12 -0.51 -9.46
C LEU A 27 0.14 -0.29 -8.31
N LEU A 28 0.62 0.36 -7.25
CA LEU A 28 -0.15 0.82 -6.11
C LEU A 28 0.11 2.32 -5.96
N ALA A 29 -0.93 3.15 -5.90
CA ALA A 29 -0.77 4.59 -5.69
C ALA A 29 -1.90 5.16 -4.86
N SER A 30 -1.60 6.13 -4.00
CA SER A 30 -2.59 6.94 -3.31
C SER A 30 -2.04 8.30 -2.88
N ASP A 31 -2.84 9.35 -3.09
CA ASP A 31 -2.60 10.73 -2.64
C ASP A 31 -3.40 11.06 -1.36
N GLY A 32 -4.07 10.05 -0.78
CA GLY A 32 -4.96 10.21 0.36
C GLY A 32 -6.43 10.34 -0.03
N GLU A 33 -6.75 10.91 -1.18
CA GLU A 33 -8.12 11.09 -1.67
C GLU A 33 -8.49 10.05 -2.73
N ASN A 34 -7.55 9.83 -3.64
CA ASN A 34 -7.61 8.89 -4.73
C ASN A 34 -6.72 7.68 -4.42
N SER A 35 -7.17 6.52 -4.86
CA SER A 35 -6.43 5.27 -4.79
C SER A 35 -6.44 4.62 -6.16
N PHE A 36 -5.31 4.05 -6.56
CA PHE A 36 -5.17 3.35 -7.82
C PHE A 36 -4.37 2.08 -7.63
N VAL A 37 -4.94 0.95 -8.06
CA VAL A 37 -4.29 -0.35 -8.00
C VAL A 37 -4.44 -1.07 -9.34
N CYS A 38 -3.32 -1.51 -9.90
CA CYS A 38 -3.27 -2.41 -11.04
C CYS A 38 -2.37 -3.61 -10.74
N ILE A 39 -2.80 -4.80 -11.16
CA ILE A 39 -1.97 -6.01 -11.20
C ILE A 39 -1.97 -6.51 -12.64
N GLY A 40 -0.82 -6.44 -13.30
CA GLY A 40 -0.77 -6.48 -14.76
C GLY A 40 -1.66 -5.42 -15.38
N ASN A 41 -2.33 -5.76 -16.48
CA ASN A 41 -3.27 -4.86 -17.16
C ASN A 41 -4.65 -4.79 -16.49
N LYS A 42 -4.85 -5.37 -15.30
CA LYS A 42 -6.13 -5.38 -14.60
C LYS A 42 -6.14 -4.34 -13.48
N ARG A 43 -7.08 -3.41 -13.56
CA ARG A 43 -7.44 -2.53 -12.45
C ARG A 43 -8.13 -3.35 -11.36
N ILE A 44 -7.73 -3.12 -10.13
CA ILE A 44 -8.33 -3.70 -8.94
C ILE A 44 -8.99 -2.57 -8.16
N ASP A 45 -10.22 -2.78 -7.72
CA ASP A 45 -10.92 -1.86 -6.82
C ASP A 45 -10.79 -2.39 -5.38
N PRO A 46 -9.90 -1.82 -4.56
CA PRO A 46 -9.66 -2.32 -3.21
C PRO A 46 -10.75 -1.86 -2.25
N ILE A 47 -11.22 -2.77 -1.41
CA ILE A 47 -12.00 -2.45 -0.21
C ILE A 47 -11.06 -1.81 0.83
N VAL A 48 -9.82 -2.31 0.93
CA VAL A 48 -8.79 -1.72 1.77
C VAL A 48 -7.53 -1.53 0.95
N LEU A 49 -6.96 -0.32 1.01
CA LEU A 49 -5.62 -0.01 0.55
C LEU A 49 -4.90 0.74 1.67
N LEU A 50 -3.73 0.27 2.08
CA LEU A 50 -2.84 1.00 2.99
C LEU A 50 -1.44 0.97 2.40
N LEU A 51 -0.93 2.16 2.08
CA LEU A 51 0.42 2.38 1.57
C LEU A 51 1.16 3.24 2.59
N CYS A 52 1.95 2.61 3.45
CA CYS A 52 2.75 3.29 4.43
C CYS A 52 4.23 3.22 4.06
N HIS A 53 4.93 4.34 4.24
CA HIS A 53 6.37 4.43 4.03
C HIS A 53 7.02 5.21 5.18
N ILE A 54 8.08 4.64 5.76
CA ILE A 54 8.87 5.23 6.83
C ILE A 54 10.33 5.33 6.38
N THR A 55 10.86 6.54 6.47
CA THR A 55 12.24 6.92 6.15
C THR A 55 12.89 7.56 7.37
N PRO A 56 14.21 7.84 7.37
CA PRO A 56 14.83 8.66 8.41
C PRO A 56 14.21 10.06 8.51
N ASN A 57 13.70 10.61 7.40
CA ASN A 57 13.15 11.96 7.33
C ASN A 57 11.69 12.03 7.82
N GLY A 58 10.98 10.91 7.87
CA GLY A 58 9.64 10.85 8.46
C GLY A 58 8.80 9.70 7.90
N LYS A 59 7.51 9.74 8.20
CA LYS A 59 6.56 8.68 7.85
C LYS A 59 5.31 9.22 7.18
N VAL A 60 4.79 8.48 6.22
CA VAL A 60 3.53 8.74 5.53
C VAL A 60 2.73 7.45 5.46
N CYS A 61 1.41 7.54 5.56
CA CYS A 61 0.52 6.44 5.22
C CYS A 61 -0.75 6.94 4.53
N ASN A 62 -1.00 6.44 3.32
CA ASN A 62 -2.15 6.80 2.51
C ASN A 62 -2.98 5.59 2.11
N GLY A 63 -4.23 5.83 1.73
CA GLY A 63 -5.09 4.85 1.07
C GLY A 63 -6.54 4.98 1.50
N ASN A 64 -7.22 3.85 1.67
CA ASN A 64 -8.61 3.82 2.06
C ASN A 64 -8.98 2.56 2.85
N ILE A 65 -9.97 2.71 3.73
CA ILE A 65 -10.62 1.60 4.44
C ILE A 65 -12.11 1.74 4.18
N GLY A 66 -12.67 0.84 3.36
CA GLY A 66 -14.02 1.00 2.82
C GLY A 66 -14.14 2.34 2.08
N SER A 67 -15.05 3.19 2.56
CA SER A 67 -15.27 4.54 2.01
C SER A 67 -14.35 5.61 2.60
N ARG A 68 -13.67 5.32 3.71
CA ARG A 68 -12.84 6.28 4.43
C ARG A 68 -11.50 6.48 3.74
N LYS A 69 -11.08 7.73 3.69
CA LYS A 69 -9.81 8.18 3.11
C LYS A 69 -8.76 8.30 4.20
N ILE A 70 -7.57 7.76 3.93
CA ILE A 70 -6.43 7.78 4.86
C ILE A 70 -5.35 8.65 4.23
N ALA A 71 -4.96 9.71 4.92
CA ALA A 71 -3.83 10.55 4.56
C ALA A 71 -3.14 11.01 5.84
N LEU A 72 -2.09 10.31 6.25
CA LEU A 72 -1.38 10.56 7.50
C LEU A 72 0.07 10.86 7.22
N SER A 73 0.57 11.99 7.73
CA SER A 73 1.98 12.36 7.70
C SER A 73 2.38 13.02 9.01
N ASN A 74 3.65 12.89 9.39
CA ASN A 74 4.22 13.61 10.52
C ASN A 74 4.88 14.94 10.14
N GLU A 75 4.89 15.32 8.87
CA GLU A 75 5.44 16.59 8.41
C GLU A 75 4.32 17.57 8.05
N GLN A 76 4.33 18.74 8.70
CA GLN A 76 3.27 19.76 8.60
C GLN A 76 3.25 20.51 7.25
N ASN A 77 4.24 20.29 6.36
CA ASN A 77 4.48 21.15 5.20
C ASN A 77 4.57 20.42 3.84
N ILE A 78 4.24 19.12 3.75
CA ILE A 78 4.26 18.44 2.45
C ILE A 78 2.96 18.73 1.71
N THR A 79 3.05 19.39 0.56
CA THR A 79 1.92 19.77 -0.29
C THR A 79 1.37 18.61 -1.13
N ASN A 80 2.16 17.54 -1.32
CA ASN A 80 1.74 16.35 -2.04
C ASN A 80 2.17 15.09 -1.29
N HIS A 81 1.20 14.44 -0.64
CA HIS A 81 1.46 13.24 0.15
C HIS A 81 1.48 11.96 -0.68
N GLU A 82 1.45 12.04 -2.02
CA GLU A 82 1.41 10.86 -2.89
C GLU A 82 2.43 9.79 -2.50
N VAL A 83 1.93 8.57 -2.32
CA VAL A 83 2.72 7.36 -2.20
C VAL A 83 2.38 6.49 -3.40
N ARG A 84 3.38 6.23 -4.23
CA ARG A 84 3.27 5.33 -5.39
C ARG A 84 4.36 4.28 -5.33
N ILE A 85 3.99 3.04 -5.63
CA ILE A 85 4.85 1.86 -5.59
C ILE A 85 4.56 1.03 -6.84
N ILE A 86 5.58 0.82 -7.67
CA ILE A 86 5.57 -0.19 -8.72
C ILE A 86 6.40 -1.37 -8.26
N VAL A 87 5.76 -2.53 -8.15
CA VAL A 87 6.42 -3.80 -7.82
C VAL A 87 6.73 -4.54 -9.11
N ASP A 88 8.00 -4.79 -9.37
CA ASP A 88 8.46 -5.62 -10.48
C ASP A 88 8.85 -7.02 -9.96
N ARG A 89 8.04 -8.02 -10.31
CA ARG A 89 8.23 -9.44 -9.93
C ARG A 89 8.59 -10.33 -11.11
N ARG A 90 9.05 -9.76 -12.23
CA ARG A 90 9.38 -10.54 -13.44
C ARG A 90 10.57 -11.47 -13.21
N ASP A 91 11.47 -11.09 -12.31
CA ASP A 91 12.56 -11.90 -11.81
C ASP A 91 12.23 -12.29 -10.35
N SER A 92 11.94 -13.57 -10.12
CA SER A 92 11.52 -14.07 -8.80
C SER A 92 12.57 -13.84 -7.72
N ASP A 93 13.84 -13.82 -8.12
CA ASP A 93 14.98 -13.71 -7.21
C ASP A 93 15.39 -12.26 -7.00
N LYS A 94 14.84 -11.32 -7.77
CA LYS A 94 15.18 -9.89 -7.75
C LYS A 94 13.93 -9.01 -7.81
N LYS A 95 13.06 -9.17 -6.82
CA LYS A 95 11.90 -8.29 -6.68
C LYS A 95 12.35 -6.85 -6.39
N ARG A 96 11.85 -5.89 -7.16
CA ARG A 96 12.19 -4.47 -7.01
C ARG A 96 10.94 -3.65 -6.72
N PHE A 97 11.09 -2.66 -5.84
CA PHE A 97 10.06 -1.67 -5.57
C PHE A 97 10.54 -0.31 -6.07
N TYR A 98 9.86 0.22 -7.08
CA TYR A 98 10.06 1.58 -7.54
C TYR A 98 9.07 2.46 -6.79
N CYS A 99 9.57 3.25 -5.87
CA CYS A 99 8.78 4.02 -4.93
C CYS A 99 8.86 5.50 -5.28
N TYR A 100 7.74 6.19 -5.14
CA TYR A 100 7.64 7.63 -5.14
C TYR A 100 6.93 8.04 -3.86
N SER A 101 7.56 8.91 -3.08
CA SER A 101 7.03 9.39 -1.80
C SER A 101 7.73 10.71 -1.47
N LYS A 102 6.97 11.70 -0.98
CA LYS A 102 7.53 13.01 -0.59
C LYS A 102 8.35 13.67 -1.70
N GLU A 103 7.81 13.68 -2.92
CA GLU A 103 8.46 14.31 -4.09
C GLU A 103 9.79 13.66 -4.54
N ALA A 104 10.11 12.47 -4.04
CA ALA A 104 11.32 11.74 -4.40
C ALA A 104 11.00 10.34 -4.95
N ALA A 105 11.62 10.01 -6.08
CA ALA A 105 11.62 8.67 -6.65
C ALA A 105 12.89 7.91 -6.21
N PHE A 106 12.73 6.67 -5.75
CA PHE A 106 13.83 5.80 -5.32
C PHE A 106 13.48 4.33 -5.57
N VAL A 107 14.47 3.45 -5.51
CA VAL A 107 14.30 2.01 -5.74
C VAL A 107 14.76 1.24 -4.52
N LEU A 108 13.91 0.35 -4.02
CA LEU A 108 14.24 -0.59 -2.95
C LEU A 108 14.44 -1.99 -3.54
N LYS A 109 15.54 -2.64 -3.15
CA LYS A 109 15.92 -3.99 -3.57
C LYS A 109 16.36 -4.81 -2.37
N ASP A 110 16.19 -6.13 -2.45
CA ASP A 110 16.58 -7.05 -1.38
C ASP A 110 18.11 -7.10 -1.22
N GLU A 111 18.82 -7.06 -2.34
CA GLU A 111 20.28 -7.20 -2.43
C GLU A 111 21.09 -5.95 -2.05
N ASP A 112 20.47 -4.76 -2.02
CA ASP A 112 21.19 -3.51 -1.78
C ASP A 112 21.58 -3.37 -0.29
N GLU A 113 22.84 -3.07 0.04
CA GLU A 113 23.25 -2.67 1.40
C GLU A 113 22.73 -1.27 1.76
N VAL A 114 21.42 -1.15 1.99
CA VAL A 114 20.79 0.11 2.39
C VAL A 114 21.05 0.35 3.88
N ASN A 115 21.93 1.29 4.20
CA ASN A 115 22.22 1.72 5.58
C ASN A 115 21.15 2.64 6.17
N GLU A 116 20.21 3.13 5.36
CA GLU A 116 19.11 3.99 5.80
C GLU A 116 17.90 3.17 6.23
N LYS A 117 17.25 3.58 7.32
CA LYS A 117 16.04 2.95 7.85
C LYS A 117 14.85 3.22 6.91
N ASN A 118 14.55 2.26 6.05
CA ASN A 118 13.43 2.29 5.11
C ASN A 118 12.49 1.12 5.42
N LEU A 119 11.23 1.45 5.73
CA LEU A 119 10.15 0.48 5.92
C LEU A 119 9.00 0.83 4.99
N LEU A 120 8.66 -0.09 4.09
CA LEU A 120 7.48 -0.03 3.24
C LEU A 120 6.47 -1.05 3.74
N ILE A 121 5.20 -0.65 3.86
CA ILE A 121 4.09 -1.55 4.13
C ILE A 121 3.02 -1.24 3.09
N ALA A 122 2.69 -2.24 2.27
CA ALA A 122 1.60 -2.18 1.32
C ALA A 122 0.60 -3.29 1.65
N TYR A 123 -0.61 -2.90 2.05
CA TYR A 123 -1.72 -3.81 2.22
C TYR A 123 -2.81 -3.49 1.21
N ILE A 124 -3.29 -4.52 0.50
CA ILE A 124 -4.42 -4.43 -0.40
C ILE A 124 -5.38 -5.57 -0.08
N GLU A 125 -6.66 -5.25 -0.05
CA GLU A 125 -7.73 -6.23 0.06
C GLU A 125 -8.88 -5.90 -0.88
N ASN A 126 -9.43 -6.94 -1.51
CA ASN A 126 -10.72 -6.90 -2.18
C ASN A 126 -11.55 -8.15 -1.81
N GLN A 127 -12.68 -8.35 -2.47
CA GLN A 127 -13.58 -9.48 -2.19
C GLN A 127 -12.94 -10.87 -2.44
N SER A 128 -11.88 -10.95 -3.25
CA SER A 128 -11.30 -12.22 -3.71
C SER A 128 -9.93 -12.54 -3.10
N PHE A 129 -9.21 -11.53 -2.61
CA PHE A 129 -7.89 -11.74 -2.02
C PHE A 129 -7.48 -10.57 -1.11
N ALA A 130 -6.52 -10.87 -0.24
CA ALA A 130 -5.75 -9.88 0.49
C ALA A 130 -4.26 -10.15 0.27
N GLN A 131 -3.47 -9.08 0.21
CA GLN A 131 -2.03 -9.13 0.07
C GLN A 131 -1.41 -8.13 1.04
N LEU A 132 -0.44 -8.60 1.81
CA LEU A 132 0.43 -7.79 2.65
C LEU A 132 1.85 -7.90 2.09
N THR A 133 2.47 -6.76 1.79
CA THR A 133 3.86 -6.68 1.32
C THR A 133 4.62 -5.75 2.25
N ILE A 134 5.75 -6.22 2.78
CA ILE A 134 6.61 -5.47 3.68
C ILE A 134 8.02 -5.45 3.10
N PHE A 135 8.62 -4.28 3.01
CA PHE A 135 10.06 -4.12 2.81
C PHE A 135 10.67 -3.51 4.06
N ASN A 136 11.72 -4.10 4.64
CA ASN A 136 12.46 -3.54 5.76
C ASN A 136 13.97 -3.60 5.48
N SER A 137 14.61 -2.44 5.30
CA SER A 137 16.02 -2.36 4.96
C SER A 137 16.98 -2.95 6.00
N THR A 138 16.52 -3.07 7.26
CA THR A 138 17.35 -3.53 8.39
C THR A 138 17.43 -5.05 8.52
N LEU A 139 16.70 -5.80 7.69
CA LEU A 139 16.68 -7.27 7.74
C LEU A 139 17.59 -7.87 6.67
N GLN A 140 18.00 -9.12 6.87
CA GLN A 140 18.78 -9.87 5.87
C GLN A 140 17.93 -10.27 4.66
N GLY A 141 16.72 -10.79 4.90
CA GLY A 141 15.66 -10.86 3.89
C GLY A 141 14.74 -9.66 4.09
N LYS A 142 14.87 -8.67 3.23
CA LYS A 142 14.22 -7.36 3.39
C LYS A 142 12.77 -7.42 2.98
N ILE A 143 12.41 -8.36 2.10
CA ILE A 143 11.08 -8.47 1.53
C ILE A 143 10.30 -9.63 2.16
N SER A 144 9.09 -9.33 2.62
CA SER A 144 8.09 -10.33 2.98
C SER A 144 6.78 -10.04 2.24
N GLU A 145 6.20 -11.07 1.63
CA GLU A 145 4.93 -10.97 0.92
C GLU A 145 4.03 -12.14 1.28
N ILE A 146 2.81 -11.84 1.69
CA ILE A 146 1.79 -12.83 2.03
C ILE A 146 0.57 -12.51 1.18
N ILE A 147 0.08 -13.51 0.45
CA ILE A 147 -1.15 -13.41 -0.36
C ILE A 147 -2.10 -14.52 0.09
N VAL A 148 -3.32 -14.14 0.42
CA VAL A 148 -4.37 -15.07 0.85
C VAL A 148 -5.63 -14.87 0.03
N ARG A 149 -6.34 -15.97 -0.24
CA ARG A 149 -7.62 -15.99 -0.99
C ARG A 149 -8.75 -16.68 -0.26
N LYS A 150 -8.44 -17.39 0.84
CA LYS A 150 -9.45 -18.08 1.65
C LYS A 150 -10.10 -17.04 2.57
N GLU A 151 -11.42 -17.00 2.58
CA GLU A 151 -12.21 -15.97 3.29
C GLU A 151 -11.81 -15.79 4.75
N PHE A 152 -11.69 -16.89 5.51
CA PHE A 152 -11.28 -16.82 6.92
C PHE A 152 -9.87 -16.23 7.11
N LEU A 153 -8.96 -16.47 6.16
CA LEU A 153 -7.60 -15.91 6.20
C LEU A 153 -7.54 -14.44 5.79
N LEU A 154 -8.54 -13.93 5.05
CA LEU A 154 -8.62 -12.50 4.71
C LEU A 154 -8.71 -11.67 5.99
N LYS A 155 -9.61 -12.06 6.90
CA LYS A 155 -9.79 -11.39 8.20
C LYS A 155 -8.53 -11.46 9.04
N ASP A 156 -7.87 -12.61 9.10
CA ASP A 156 -6.62 -12.77 9.87
C ASP A 156 -5.50 -11.89 9.31
N LEU A 157 -5.35 -11.85 7.98
CA LEU A 157 -4.34 -10.99 7.35
C LEU A 157 -4.66 -9.51 7.53
N ARG A 158 -5.94 -9.12 7.47
CA ARG A 158 -6.39 -7.75 7.76
C ARG A 158 -6.01 -7.34 9.18
N ASN A 159 -6.31 -8.17 10.16
CA ASN A 159 -5.98 -7.91 11.57
C ASN A 159 -4.47 -7.75 11.77
N ASN A 160 -3.66 -8.59 11.13
CA ASN A 160 -2.21 -8.48 11.16
C ASN A 160 -1.72 -7.16 10.54
N ALA A 161 -2.24 -6.81 9.35
CA ALA A 161 -1.91 -5.56 8.69
C ALA A 161 -2.30 -4.34 9.55
N PHE A 162 -3.50 -4.33 10.12
CA PHE A 162 -3.99 -3.24 10.96
C PHE A 162 -3.22 -3.13 12.27
N THR A 163 -2.88 -4.24 12.91
CA THR A 163 -2.04 -4.25 14.13
C THR A 163 -0.67 -3.62 13.83
N LEU A 164 -0.05 -4.02 12.72
CA LEU A 164 1.25 -3.49 12.31
C LEU A 164 1.17 -1.99 12.03
N VAL A 165 0.19 -1.59 11.23
CA VAL A 165 0.02 -0.20 10.79
C VAL A 165 -0.38 0.71 11.95
N THR A 166 -1.28 0.30 12.83
CA THR A 166 -1.69 1.11 14.00
C THR A 166 -0.56 1.29 15.02
N THR A 167 0.32 0.30 15.17
CA THR A 167 1.54 0.44 16.00
C THR A 167 2.44 1.57 15.48
N LEU A 168 2.51 1.73 14.15
CA LEU A 168 3.35 2.74 13.51
C LEU A 168 2.62 4.08 13.30
N PHE A 169 1.31 4.04 13.12
CA PHE A 169 0.41 5.18 12.86
C PHE A 169 -0.83 5.08 13.76
N PRO A 170 -0.71 5.46 15.05
CA PRO A 170 -1.79 5.28 16.02
C PRO A 170 -3.09 5.98 15.66
N ALA A 171 -3.03 7.09 14.90
CA ALA A 171 -4.21 7.82 14.42
C ALA A 171 -5.17 6.95 13.57
N ILE A 172 -4.68 5.87 12.96
CA ILE A 172 -5.52 4.92 12.22
C ILE A 172 -6.49 4.19 13.14
N HIS A 173 -6.14 3.99 14.42
CA HIS A 173 -7.01 3.29 15.36
C HIS A 173 -8.38 3.98 15.50
N ASN A 174 -8.40 5.31 15.57
CA ASN A 174 -9.64 6.07 15.67
C ASN A 174 -10.54 5.84 14.44
N LEU A 175 -9.93 5.69 13.26
CA LEU A 175 -10.64 5.46 12.00
C LEU A 175 -11.23 4.06 11.91
N LEU A 176 -10.65 3.09 12.63
CA LEU A 176 -11.13 1.71 12.70
C LEU A 176 -12.32 1.56 13.65
N LEU A 177 -12.29 2.24 14.80
CA LEU A 177 -13.35 2.14 15.82
C LEU A 177 -14.70 2.67 15.34
N GLU A 178 -14.68 3.78 14.59
CA GLU A 178 -15.91 4.43 14.10
C GLU A 178 -16.65 3.59 13.03
N ASP A 179 -16.02 2.59 12.40
CA ASP A 179 -16.67 1.71 11.42
C ASP A 179 -17.45 0.56 12.08
N GLU A 180 -17.00 0.07 13.24
CA GLU A 180 -17.72 -0.98 13.99
C GLU A 180 -19.08 -0.46 14.52
N ASP A 181 -19.14 0.83 14.88
CA ASP A 181 -20.35 1.50 15.33
C ASP A 181 -21.36 1.73 14.17
N ALA A 182 -20.87 1.95 12.94
CA ALA A 182 -21.72 2.16 11.77
C ALA A 182 -22.37 0.86 11.25
N GLU A 183 -21.67 -0.28 11.32
CA GLU A 183 -22.24 -1.59 10.99
C GLU A 183 -23.23 -2.07 12.06
N THR A 184 -22.96 -1.85 13.35
CA THR A 184 -23.90 -2.21 14.42
C THR A 184 -25.19 -1.39 14.40
N CYS A 185 -25.16 -0.15 13.92
CA CYS A 185 -26.36 0.69 13.80
C CYS A 185 -27.29 0.24 12.65
N LYS A 186 -26.75 -0.24 11.53
CA LYS A 186 -27.51 -0.76 10.39
C LYS A 186 -28.24 -2.08 10.69
N ILE A 187 -27.68 -2.92 11.56
CA ILE A 187 -28.31 -4.20 11.95
C ILE A 187 -29.53 -3.97 12.85
N LYS A 188 -29.56 -2.87 13.62
CA LYS A 188 -30.72 -2.52 14.45
C LYS A 188 -31.90 -1.99 13.64
N THR A 189 -31.65 -1.26 12.55
CA THR A 189 -32.70 -0.67 11.70
C THR A 189 -33.39 -1.64 10.73
N LEU A 190 -32.84 -2.85 10.54
CA LEU A 190 -33.43 -3.91 9.70
C LEU A 190 -34.28 -4.92 10.50
N LYS A 191 -34.43 -4.73 11.81
CA LYS A 191 -35.19 -5.61 12.72
C LYS A 191 -36.46 -4.95 13.30
N GLU A 192 -36.84 -3.79 12.80
CA GLU A 192 -38.11 -3.11 13.08
C GLU A 192 -38.98 -3.06 11.81
#